data_AF-A0A502G0Q0-F1
#
_entry.id   AF-A0A502G0Q0-F1
#
_cell.length_a   1.000
_cell.length_b   1.000
_cell.length_c   1.000
_cell.angle_alpha   90.00
_cell.angle_beta   90.00
_cell.angle_gamma   90.00
#
_symmetry.space_group_name_H-M   'P 1'
#
loop_
_entity.id
_entity.type
_entity.pdbx_description
1 polymer ?
#
loop_
_entity_poly.entity_id
_entity_poly.type
_entity_poly.pdbx_seq_one_letter_code
_entity_poly.pdbx_strand_id
1 'polypeptide(L)'
;MVKRTLLIASALLPALLVTACAGTQNRGLESVHQPVVSRTDYALDVATSGGDLASGEEQRLAGWMSSLRVGYGDRVAIDDPAPYGAGVRDAVARQVAHFGLLVSDDAPVTNAPVQPGTIRVVVTRMKARVPGCPDYSRNSSTDFESNTSSNYGCSSNATLAAMIANPADLVLGQTGTGVADQVASAKAIDSFRKAVPSGAGGTTIKAESAGGK
;
A
#
# COMPACT_ATOMS: atom_id res chain seq x y z
N MET A 1 30.74 28.77 47.24
CA MET A 1 29.87 27.96 46.37
C MET A 1 30.32 27.91 44.91
N VAL A 2 30.81 29.01 44.32
CA VAL A 2 31.23 29.10 42.90
C VAL A 2 32.35 28.12 42.47
N LYS A 3 33.32 27.82 43.35
CA LYS A 3 34.43 26.87 43.04
C LYS A 3 34.00 25.41 42.88
N ARG A 4 32.92 24.97 43.54
CA ARG A 4 32.40 23.59 43.41
C ARG A 4 31.62 23.40 42.11
N THR A 5 30.92 24.43 41.65
CA THR A 5 30.18 24.41 40.37
C THR A 5 31.13 24.38 39.16
N LEU A 6 32.28 25.05 39.25
CA LEU A 6 33.33 25.00 38.21
C LEU A 6 33.98 23.62 38.07
N LEU A 7 34.20 22.90 39.17
CA LEU A 7 34.81 21.56 39.16
C LEU A 7 33.88 20.49 38.57
N ILE A 8 32.56 20.61 38.77
CA ILE A 8 31.57 19.68 38.19
C ILE A 8 31.45 19.92 36.68
N ALA A 9 31.49 21.16 36.21
CA ALA A 9 31.44 21.48 34.79
C ALA A 9 32.66 20.94 34.01
N SER A 10 33.87 20.97 34.60
CA SER A 10 35.09 20.44 33.96
C SER A 10 35.13 18.91 33.85
N ALA A 11 34.40 18.16 34.67
CA ALA A 11 34.35 16.70 34.61
C ALA A 11 33.30 16.16 33.61
N LEU A 12 32.32 16.98 33.21
CA LEU A 12 31.26 16.61 32.26
C LEU A 12 31.65 16.88 30.79
N LEU A 13 32.60 17.78 30.51
CA LEU A 13 33.07 18.05 29.15
C LEU A 13 33.73 16.84 28.45
N PRO A 14 34.59 16.03 29.10
CA PRO A 14 35.21 14.87 28.46
C PRO A 14 34.21 13.76 28.12
N ALA A 15 33.12 13.62 28.90
CA ALA A 15 32.12 12.58 28.70
C ALA A 15 31.31 12.77 27.40
N LEU A 16 31.19 14.02 26.91
CA LEU A 16 30.54 14.34 25.63
C LEU A 16 31.40 13.99 24.40
N LEU A 17 32.71 13.74 24.57
CA LEU A 17 33.62 13.42 23.46
C LEU A 17 33.69 11.92 23.13
N VAL A 18 33.14 11.05 23.98
CA VAL A 18 33.21 9.58 23.79
C VAL A 18 32.03 9.04 22.96
N THR A 19 31.05 9.86 22.60
CA THR A 19 29.89 9.42 21.81
C THR A 19 30.21 9.20 20.32
N ALA A 20 31.42 9.51 19.85
CA ALA A 20 31.81 9.33 18.45
C ALA A 20 31.87 7.85 18.01
N CYS A 21 32.04 6.92 18.95
CA CYS A 21 31.97 5.47 18.68
C CYS A 21 30.56 4.88 18.92
N ALA A 22 29.60 5.71 19.33
CA ALA A 22 28.24 5.29 19.64
C ALA A 22 27.32 5.60 18.45
N GLY A 23 27.00 4.59 17.66
CA GLY A 23 26.05 4.69 16.55
C GLY A 23 25.81 3.32 15.92
N THR A 24 24.89 3.25 14.96
CA THR A 24 24.42 1.98 14.38
C THR A 24 25.57 1.13 13.86
N GLN A 25 25.88 0.02 14.51
CA GLN A 25 26.93 -0.92 14.11
C GLN A 25 26.37 -1.92 13.10
N ASN A 26 27.07 -2.11 11.98
CA ASN A 26 26.69 -3.08 10.96
C ASN A 26 27.90 -3.50 10.14
N ARG A 27 28.50 -4.65 10.48
CA ARG A 27 29.67 -5.21 9.78
C ARG A 27 29.30 -6.12 8.61
N GLY A 28 28.01 -6.28 8.33
CA GLY A 28 27.50 -7.05 7.20
C GLY A 28 27.01 -6.14 6.07
N LEU A 29 26.48 -6.75 5.01
CA LEU A 29 25.80 -6.05 3.92
C LEU A 29 24.27 -6.05 4.10
N GLU A 30 23.78 -6.54 5.25
CA GLU A 30 22.35 -6.55 5.52
C GLU A 30 21.88 -5.16 5.93
N SER A 31 20.69 -4.79 5.48
CA SER A 31 20.08 -3.53 5.90
C SER A 31 19.52 -3.68 7.31
N VAL A 32 20.07 -2.90 8.26
CA VAL A 32 19.50 -2.80 9.62
C VAL A 32 18.14 -2.08 9.60
N HIS A 33 18.00 -1.11 8.69
CA HIS A 33 16.81 -0.27 8.54
C HIS A 33 15.84 -0.90 7.54
N GLN A 34 15.03 -1.83 8.03
CA GLN A 34 14.05 -2.56 7.22
C GLN A 34 12.70 -1.83 7.08
N PRO A 35 12.03 -1.90 5.93
CA PRO A 35 10.66 -1.42 5.79
C PRO A 35 9.71 -2.16 6.73
N VAL A 36 8.90 -1.40 7.47
CA VAL A 36 7.80 -1.93 8.28
C VAL A 36 6.49 -1.49 7.63
N VAL A 37 5.62 -2.46 7.37
CA VAL A 37 4.30 -2.23 6.79
C VAL A 37 3.27 -2.27 7.91
N SER A 38 2.57 -1.14 8.06
CA SER A 38 1.39 -1.05 8.91
C SER A 38 0.13 -1.25 8.07
N ARG A 39 -0.82 -1.98 8.61
CA ARG A 39 -2.10 -2.30 7.98
C ARG A 39 -3.24 -1.91 8.91
N THR A 40 -4.30 -1.32 8.37
CA THR A 40 -5.52 -1.00 9.10
C THR A 40 -6.73 -1.31 8.23
N ASP A 41 -7.63 -2.12 8.76
CA ASP A 41 -8.82 -2.59 8.06
C ASP A 41 -10.05 -1.94 8.71
N TYR A 42 -10.83 -1.23 7.91
CA TYR A 42 -12.09 -0.61 8.29
C TYR A 42 -13.21 -1.40 7.64
N ALA A 43 -14.16 -1.88 8.44
CA ALA A 43 -15.29 -2.66 7.95
C ALA A 43 -16.61 -1.92 8.15
N LEU A 44 -17.50 -2.01 7.16
CA LEU A 44 -18.87 -1.55 7.24
C LEU A 44 -19.80 -2.66 6.75
N ASP A 45 -20.71 -3.09 7.61
CA ASP A 45 -21.78 -4.00 7.23
C ASP A 45 -22.93 -3.19 6.63
N VAL A 46 -23.34 -3.56 5.42
CA VAL A 46 -24.44 -2.94 4.69
C VAL A 46 -25.52 -3.97 4.41
N ALA A 47 -26.78 -3.60 4.62
CA ALA A 47 -27.91 -4.49 4.42
C ALA A 47 -28.16 -4.75 2.93
N THR A 48 -28.59 -5.96 2.60
CA THR A 48 -28.99 -6.35 1.25
C THR A 48 -30.47 -6.66 1.20
N SER A 49 -31.09 -6.41 0.05
CA SER A 49 -32.50 -6.70 -0.21
C SER A 49 -32.69 -7.01 -1.68
N GLY A 50 -33.38 -8.12 -2.00
CA GLY A 50 -33.74 -8.45 -3.38
C GLY A 50 -32.57 -8.69 -4.35
N GLY A 51 -31.36 -8.99 -3.85
CA GLY A 51 -30.15 -9.17 -4.67
C GLY A 51 -29.35 -7.89 -4.92
N ASP A 52 -29.75 -6.78 -4.29
CA ASP A 52 -29.09 -5.47 -4.31
C ASP A 52 -28.86 -4.92 -2.90
N LEU A 53 -28.22 -3.75 -2.80
CA LEU A 53 -28.14 -3.01 -1.54
C LEU A 53 -29.53 -2.53 -1.12
N ALA A 54 -29.82 -2.61 0.18
CA ALA A 54 -31.08 -2.12 0.73
C ALA A 54 -31.20 -0.59 0.55
N SER A 55 -32.44 -0.09 0.57
CA SER A 55 -32.71 1.34 0.37
C SER A 55 -31.95 2.20 1.39
N GLY A 56 -31.17 3.18 0.91
CA GLY A 56 -30.38 4.08 1.75
C GLY A 56 -28.96 3.60 2.06
N GLU A 57 -28.63 2.32 1.80
CA GLU A 57 -27.28 1.78 2.07
C GLU A 57 -26.23 2.33 1.10
N GLU A 58 -26.60 2.64 -0.15
CA GLU A 58 -25.67 3.31 -1.09
C GLU A 58 -25.21 4.67 -0.54
N GLN A 59 -26.13 5.50 -0.02
CA GLN A 59 -25.79 6.81 0.56
C GLN A 59 -24.99 6.67 1.85
N ARG A 60 -25.33 5.66 2.69
CA ARG A 60 -24.59 5.36 3.92
C ARG A 60 -23.15 4.92 3.60
N LEU A 61 -22.97 4.07 2.60
CA LEU A 61 -21.67 3.62 2.11
C LEU A 61 -20.85 4.81 1.57
N ALA A 62 -21.47 5.66 0.75
CA ALA A 62 -20.85 6.87 0.22
C ALA A 62 -20.37 7.81 1.34
N GLY A 63 -21.24 8.07 2.32
CA GLY A 63 -20.92 8.92 3.47
C GLY A 63 -19.79 8.35 4.32
N TRP A 64 -19.79 7.03 4.55
CA TRP A 64 -18.71 6.36 5.27
C TRP A 64 -17.37 6.44 4.53
N MET A 65 -17.34 6.14 3.23
CA MET A 65 -16.12 6.25 2.41
C MET A 65 -15.59 7.69 2.36
N SER A 66 -16.49 8.67 2.27
CA SER A 66 -16.13 10.10 2.35
C SER A 66 -15.53 10.46 3.71
N SER A 67 -16.11 9.96 4.81
CA SER A 67 -15.61 10.19 6.17
C SER A 67 -14.21 9.63 6.40
N LEU A 68 -13.93 8.45 5.82
CA LEU A 68 -12.60 7.81 5.84
C LEU A 68 -11.60 8.49 4.90
N ARG A 69 -12.07 9.38 4.02
CA ARG A 69 -11.30 9.97 2.93
C ARG A 69 -10.62 8.88 2.12
N VAL A 70 -11.43 7.93 1.66
CA VAL A 70 -10.96 6.83 0.81
C VAL A 70 -10.34 7.43 -0.45
N GLY A 71 -9.18 6.90 -0.85
CA GLY A 71 -8.48 7.38 -2.02
C GLY A 71 -7.31 6.49 -2.41
N TYR A 72 -6.39 7.05 -3.20
CA TYR A 72 -5.24 6.32 -3.72
C TYR A 72 -4.46 5.60 -2.61
N GLY A 73 -4.17 4.31 -2.83
CA GLY A 73 -3.47 3.44 -1.89
C GLY A 73 -4.40 2.65 -0.94
N ASP A 74 -5.69 2.99 -0.88
CA ASP A 74 -6.67 2.17 -0.19
C ASP A 74 -7.18 1.06 -1.11
N ARG A 75 -7.44 -0.12 -0.54
CA ARG A 75 -8.08 -1.23 -1.23
C ARG A 75 -9.47 -1.45 -0.66
N VAL A 76 -10.46 -1.60 -1.54
CA VAL A 76 -11.84 -1.91 -1.15
C VAL A 76 -12.14 -3.32 -1.57
N ALA A 77 -12.57 -4.18 -0.65
CA ALA A 77 -13.00 -5.54 -0.94
C ALA A 77 -14.39 -5.79 -0.33
N ILE A 78 -15.05 -6.82 -0.84
CA ILE A 78 -16.37 -7.25 -0.37
C ILE A 78 -16.21 -8.63 0.25
N ASP A 79 -16.53 -8.74 1.53
CA ASP A 79 -16.65 -10.00 2.25
C ASP A 79 -18.15 -10.36 2.28
N ASP A 80 -18.52 -11.32 1.42
CA ASP A 80 -19.88 -11.81 1.26
C ASP A 80 -19.94 -13.32 1.57
N PRO A 81 -20.61 -13.72 2.66
CA PRO A 81 -20.76 -15.13 3.01
C PRO A 81 -21.61 -15.94 2.02
N ALA A 82 -22.38 -15.27 1.14
CA ALA A 82 -23.24 -15.89 0.14
C ALA A 82 -23.19 -15.10 -1.18
N PRO A 83 -22.24 -15.40 -2.09
CA PRO A 83 -21.83 -14.56 -3.23
C PRO A 83 -22.86 -14.41 -4.38
N TYR A 84 -24.15 -14.46 -4.09
CA TYR A 84 -25.25 -14.60 -5.05
C TYR A 84 -25.84 -13.27 -5.56
N GLY A 85 -25.23 -12.11 -5.26
CA GLY A 85 -25.72 -10.81 -5.72
C GLY A 85 -24.74 -10.08 -6.64
N ALA A 86 -24.79 -10.33 -7.96
CA ALA A 86 -24.05 -9.51 -8.93
C ALA A 86 -24.42 -8.01 -8.79
N GLY A 87 -25.71 -7.72 -8.51
CA GLY A 87 -26.20 -6.37 -8.28
C GLY A 87 -25.57 -5.66 -7.07
N VAL A 88 -25.40 -6.36 -5.95
CA VAL A 88 -24.68 -5.84 -4.77
C VAL A 88 -23.25 -5.43 -5.11
N ARG A 89 -22.51 -6.31 -5.81
CA ARG A 89 -21.13 -6.03 -6.23
C ARG A 89 -21.07 -4.81 -7.14
N ASP A 90 -21.98 -4.72 -8.11
CA ASP A 90 -22.04 -3.60 -9.05
C ASP A 90 -22.41 -2.29 -8.34
N ALA A 91 -23.30 -2.32 -7.35
CA ALA A 91 -23.65 -1.16 -6.53
C ALA A 91 -22.46 -0.65 -5.71
N VAL A 92 -21.73 -1.55 -5.04
CA VAL A 92 -20.50 -1.21 -4.33
C VAL A 92 -19.44 -0.70 -5.32
N ALA A 93 -19.26 -1.35 -6.46
CA ALA A 93 -18.28 -0.95 -7.48
C ALA A 93 -18.57 0.44 -8.04
N ARG A 94 -19.84 0.78 -8.31
CA ARG A 94 -20.26 2.14 -8.69
C ARG A 94 -19.86 3.16 -7.62
N GLN A 95 -20.10 2.85 -6.35
CA GLN A 95 -19.76 3.77 -5.26
C GLN A 95 -18.25 3.95 -5.10
N VAL A 96 -17.47 2.88 -5.22
CA VAL A 96 -16.01 2.88 -5.13
C VAL A 96 -15.38 3.62 -6.33
N ALA A 97 -15.99 3.50 -7.52
CA ALA A 97 -15.52 4.18 -8.73
C ALA A 97 -15.57 5.72 -8.62
N HIS A 98 -16.49 6.29 -7.81
CA HIS A 98 -16.50 7.73 -7.52
C HIS A 98 -15.22 8.23 -6.82
N PHE A 99 -14.48 7.34 -6.15
CA PHE A 99 -13.19 7.64 -5.52
C PHE A 99 -12.00 7.27 -6.41
N GLY A 100 -12.23 6.86 -7.67
CA GLY A 100 -11.18 6.43 -8.60
C GLY A 100 -10.54 5.08 -8.23
N LEU A 101 -11.25 4.26 -7.46
CA LEU A 101 -10.79 2.95 -7.01
C LEU A 101 -11.58 1.83 -7.68
N LEU A 102 -11.07 0.60 -7.55
CA LEU A 102 -11.73 -0.64 -8.00
C LEU A 102 -11.95 -1.56 -6.80
N VAL A 103 -12.98 -2.40 -6.89
CA VAL A 103 -13.21 -3.46 -5.91
C VAL A 103 -12.18 -4.57 -6.16
N SER A 104 -11.43 -4.91 -5.12
CA SER A 104 -10.46 -6.00 -5.11
C SER A 104 -11.14 -7.34 -4.87
N ASP A 105 -10.61 -8.39 -5.50
CA ASP A 105 -11.05 -9.77 -5.28
C ASP A 105 -10.51 -10.38 -3.97
N ASP A 106 -9.52 -9.74 -3.35
CA ASP A 106 -8.86 -10.23 -2.14
C ASP A 106 -9.49 -9.62 -0.88
N ALA A 107 -10.60 -10.21 -0.44
CA ALA A 107 -11.25 -9.84 0.80
C ALA A 107 -10.47 -10.39 2.00
N PRO A 108 -10.08 -9.54 2.95
CA PRO A 108 -9.34 -10.02 4.10
C PRO A 108 -10.22 -10.80 5.06
N VAL A 109 -9.61 -11.76 5.77
CA VAL A 109 -10.29 -12.51 6.82
C VAL A 109 -10.68 -11.53 7.93
N THR A 110 -11.99 -11.32 8.09
CA THR A 110 -12.52 -10.44 9.13
C THR A 110 -12.73 -11.22 10.43
N ASN A 111 -12.50 -10.57 11.57
CA ASN A 111 -12.52 -11.24 12.88
C ASN A 111 -13.94 -11.62 13.37
N ALA A 112 -14.98 -11.12 12.71
CA ALA A 112 -16.37 -11.34 13.09
C ALA A 112 -17.15 -11.94 11.93
N PRO A 113 -18.07 -12.89 12.16
CA PRO A 113 -18.95 -13.37 11.10
C PRO A 113 -19.80 -12.21 10.55
N VAL A 114 -20.07 -12.24 9.24
CA VAL A 114 -21.00 -11.33 8.59
C VAL A 114 -22.43 -11.77 8.91
N GLN A 115 -23.30 -10.83 9.28
CA GLN A 115 -24.69 -11.17 9.64
C GLN A 115 -25.49 -11.58 8.40
N PRO A 116 -26.43 -12.53 8.51
CA PRO A 116 -27.33 -12.88 7.41
C PRO A 116 -28.09 -11.66 6.88
N GLY A 117 -28.19 -11.53 5.56
CA GLY A 117 -28.83 -10.37 4.92
C GLY A 117 -27.99 -9.08 4.93
N THR A 118 -26.70 -9.19 5.27
CA THR A 118 -25.72 -8.10 5.12
C THR A 118 -24.52 -8.60 4.35
N ILE A 119 -23.83 -7.66 3.71
CA ILE A 119 -22.47 -7.87 3.19
C ILE A 119 -21.52 -6.90 3.88
N ARG A 120 -20.25 -7.28 3.98
CA ARG A 120 -19.24 -6.44 4.61
C ARG A 120 -18.35 -5.82 3.56
N VAL A 121 -18.34 -4.50 3.51
CA VAL A 121 -17.36 -3.75 2.71
C VAL A 121 -16.15 -3.44 3.59
N VAL A 122 -14.97 -3.87 3.14
CA VAL A 122 -13.71 -3.66 3.88
C VAL A 122 -12.81 -2.70 3.11
N VAL A 123 -12.41 -1.61 3.76
CA VAL A 123 -11.38 -0.69 3.29
C VAL A 123 -10.08 -1.02 4.02
N THR A 124 -9.10 -1.53 3.29
CA THR A 124 -7.77 -1.83 3.79
C THR A 124 -6.82 -0.69 3.42
N ARG A 125 -6.24 -0.05 4.44
CA ARG A 125 -5.20 0.98 4.28
C ARG A 125 -3.86 0.43 4.75
N MET A 126 -2.85 0.53 3.88
CA MET A 126 -1.49 0.11 4.21
C MET A 126 -0.50 1.26 4.05
N LYS A 127 0.50 1.31 4.93
CA LYS A 127 1.60 2.27 4.85
C LYS A 127 2.92 1.59 5.19
N ALA A 128 3.89 1.69 4.29
CA ALA A 128 5.27 1.29 4.55
C ALA A 128 6.08 2.48 5.06
N ARG A 129 6.86 2.29 6.12
CA ARG A 129 7.84 3.27 6.62
C ARG A 129 9.05 2.52 7.13
N VAL A 130 10.22 3.16 7.06
CA VAL A 130 11.45 2.63 7.66
C VAL A 130 11.68 3.40 8.97
N PRO A 131 11.49 2.77 10.14
CA PRO A 131 11.72 3.43 11.42
C PRO A 131 13.18 3.86 11.58
N GLY A 132 13.42 4.97 12.28
CA GLY A 132 14.79 5.43 12.59
C GLY A 132 15.50 6.14 11.43
N CYS A 133 14.85 6.35 10.28
CA CYS A 133 15.44 7.07 9.15
C CYS A 133 15.09 8.58 9.12
N PRO A 134 16.01 9.45 8.66
CA PRO A 134 17.39 9.13 8.28
C PRO A 134 18.29 8.88 9.50
N ASP A 135 19.31 8.03 9.34
CA ASP A 135 20.26 7.69 10.41
C ASP A 135 21.65 8.24 10.08
N TYR A 136 22.10 9.22 10.86
CA TYR A 136 23.44 9.81 10.79
C TYR A 136 24.19 9.67 12.11
N SER A 137 23.86 8.65 12.90
CA SER A 137 24.50 8.39 14.20
C SER A 137 26.01 8.17 14.10
N ARG A 138 26.49 7.69 12.95
CA ARG A 138 27.92 7.66 12.59
C ARG A 138 28.21 8.60 11.44
N ASN A 139 29.33 9.32 11.56
CA ASN A 139 29.84 10.19 10.51
C ASN A 139 30.47 9.36 9.36
N SER A 140 30.76 10.01 8.23
CA SER A 140 31.39 9.38 7.06
C SER A 140 32.92 9.35 7.12
N SER A 141 33.52 9.45 8.32
CA SER A 141 34.98 9.38 8.47
C SER A 141 35.50 7.95 8.37
N THR A 142 36.81 7.75 8.48
CA THR A 142 37.43 6.43 8.39
C THR A 142 36.87 5.48 9.43
N ASP A 143 36.25 4.40 8.98
CA ASP A 143 35.78 3.30 9.82
C ASP A 143 36.81 2.16 9.77
N PHE A 144 37.37 1.81 10.93
CA PHE A 144 38.35 0.72 11.06
C PHE A 144 37.71 -0.63 11.41
N GLU A 145 36.40 -0.63 11.69
CA GLU A 145 35.64 -1.80 12.16
C GLU A 145 34.88 -2.50 11.01
N SER A 146 35.11 -2.07 9.76
CA SER A 146 34.47 -2.57 8.54
C SER A 146 32.95 -2.53 8.56
N ASN A 147 32.39 -1.48 9.16
CA ASN A 147 30.94 -1.26 9.16
C ASN A 147 30.46 -0.59 7.86
N THR A 148 29.23 -0.89 7.42
CA THR A 148 28.53 -0.06 6.42
C THR A 148 28.21 1.32 6.98
N SER A 149 27.78 2.26 6.14
CA SER A 149 27.26 3.55 6.61
C SER A 149 26.10 3.37 7.61
N SER A 150 25.97 4.29 8.58
CA SER A 150 24.81 4.36 9.50
C SER A 150 23.49 4.54 8.73
N ASN A 151 23.53 5.28 7.63
CA ASN A 151 22.38 5.51 6.76
C ASN A 151 22.14 4.36 5.76
N TYR A 152 22.91 3.28 5.83
CA TYR A 152 22.72 2.09 4.99
C TYR A 152 21.34 1.48 5.26
N GLY A 153 20.59 1.17 4.21
CA GLY A 153 19.19 0.80 4.34
C GLY A 153 18.25 1.99 4.28
N CYS A 154 18.47 3.05 5.08
CA CYS A 154 17.64 4.26 5.00
C CYS A 154 17.66 4.91 3.61
N SER A 155 18.82 4.98 2.95
CA SER A 155 18.94 5.55 1.60
C SER A 155 18.10 4.82 0.54
N SER A 156 17.96 3.50 0.69
CA SER A 156 17.39 2.62 -0.34
C SER A 156 15.96 2.22 0.03
N ASN A 157 15.77 1.70 1.24
CA ASN A 157 14.51 1.15 1.73
C ASN A 157 13.47 2.24 2.01
N ALA A 158 13.88 3.45 2.43
CA ALA A 158 12.92 4.54 2.62
C ALA A 158 12.35 5.01 1.28
N THR A 159 13.20 5.09 0.26
CA THR A 159 12.79 5.40 -1.12
C THR A 159 11.88 4.31 -1.65
N LEU A 160 12.24 3.03 -1.45
CA LEU A 160 11.41 1.89 -1.84
C LEU A 160 10.02 1.94 -1.17
N ALA A 161 9.97 2.18 0.14
CA ALA A 161 8.73 2.31 0.89
C ALA A 161 7.86 3.49 0.45
N ALA A 162 8.45 4.54 -0.13
CA ALA A 162 7.74 5.70 -0.67
C ALA A 162 7.26 5.48 -2.13
N MET A 163 7.97 4.69 -2.92
CA MET A 163 7.66 4.48 -4.34
C MET A 163 6.71 3.30 -4.60
N ILE A 164 6.68 2.29 -3.72
CA ILE A 164 5.82 1.13 -3.90
C ILE A 164 4.35 1.52 -3.75
N ALA A 165 3.56 1.24 -4.79
CA ALA A 165 2.12 1.52 -4.81
C ALA A 165 1.34 0.65 -3.81
N ASN A 166 1.68 -0.64 -3.69
CA ASN A 166 1.06 -1.57 -2.75
C ASN A 166 2.06 -2.03 -1.66
N PRO A 167 1.99 -1.48 -0.44
CA PRO A 167 2.90 -1.85 0.64
C PRO A 167 2.87 -3.34 1.03
N ALA A 168 1.82 -4.10 0.72
CA ALA A 168 1.79 -5.56 0.98
C ALA A 168 2.89 -6.32 0.22
N ASP A 169 3.32 -5.78 -0.93
CA ASP A 169 4.31 -6.40 -1.80
C ASP A 169 5.70 -6.45 -1.15
N LEU A 170 5.95 -5.60 -0.14
CA LEU A 170 7.17 -5.65 0.68
C LEU A 170 7.21 -6.84 1.64
N VAL A 171 6.06 -7.49 1.91
CA VAL A 171 5.98 -8.61 2.85
C VAL A 171 5.81 -9.93 2.11
N LEU A 172 4.79 -10.03 1.26
CA LEU A 172 4.42 -11.28 0.60
C LEU A 172 4.94 -11.35 -0.86
N GLY A 173 5.18 -10.19 -1.46
CA GLY A 173 5.32 -10.07 -2.91
C GLY A 173 4.01 -10.37 -3.63
N GLN A 174 3.94 -10.04 -4.92
CA GLN A 174 2.82 -10.47 -5.76
C GLN A 174 3.10 -11.87 -6.29
N THR A 175 2.15 -12.78 -6.08
CA THR A 175 2.11 -14.01 -6.87
C THR A 175 1.71 -13.61 -8.28
N GLY A 176 2.66 -13.66 -9.22
CA GLY A 176 2.33 -13.39 -10.62
C GLY A 176 1.20 -14.31 -11.07
N THR A 177 0.28 -13.77 -11.88
CA THR A 177 -0.62 -14.61 -12.68
C THR A 177 0.29 -15.51 -13.50
N GLY A 178 0.37 -16.80 -13.17
CA GLY A 178 1.45 -17.69 -13.59
C GLY A 178 1.86 -17.46 -15.04
N VAL A 179 3.15 -17.18 -15.26
CA VAL A 179 3.84 -17.01 -16.56
C VAL A 179 3.00 -16.32 -17.63
N ALA A 180 3.25 -15.02 -17.87
CA ALA A 180 2.68 -14.32 -19.02
C ALA A 180 2.65 -15.22 -20.26
N ASP A 181 1.46 -15.52 -20.77
CA ASP A 181 1.29 -16.38 -21.93
C ASP A 181 2.04 -15.73 -23.09
N GLN A 182 3.15 -16.35 -23.47
CA GLN A 182 4.05 -15.85 -24.50
C GLN A 182 3.31 -15.76 -25.85
N VAL A 183 2.31 -16.62 -26.08
CA VAL A 183 1.50 -16.62 -27.29
C VAL A 183 0.55 -15.44 -27.30
N ALA A 184 -0.17 -15.20 -26.20
CA ALA A 184 -1.04 -14.03 -26.06
C ALA A 184 -0.25 -12.72 -26.20
N SER A 185 0.93 -12.66 -25.57
CA SER A 185 1.84 -11.51 -25.62
C SER A 185 2.36 -11.27 -27.04
N ALA A 186 2.82 -12.32 -27.73
CA ALA A 186 3.27 -12.24 -29.11
C ALA A 186 2.15 -11.79 -30.05
N LYS A 187 0.92 -12.27 -29.84
CA LYS A 187 -0.26 -11.88 -30.63
C LYS A 187 -0.64 -10.41 -30.43
N ALA A 188 -0.58 -9.90 -29.20
CA ALA A 188 -0.81 -8.49 -28.93
C ALA A 188 0.25 -7.59 -29.58
N ILE A 189 1.52 -7.99 -29.50
CA ILE A 189 2.64 -7.27 -30.14
C ILE A 189 2.50 -7.28 -31.67
N ASP A 190 2.19 -8.44 -32.26
CA ASP A 190 1.98 -8.58 -33.71
C ASP A 190 0.79 -7.74 -34.18
N SER A 191 -0.32 -7.75 -33.44
CA SER A 191 -1.49 -6.87 -33.69
C SER A 191 -1.11 -5.40 -33.65
N PHE A 192 -0.34 -4.96 -32.64
CA PHE A 192 0.12 -3.58 -32.53
C PHE A 192 1.07 -3.20 -33.68
N ARG A 193 2.00 -4.07 -34.07
CA ARG A 193 2.93 -3.83 -35.19
C ARG A 193 2.23 -3.78 -36.55
N LYS A 194 1.18 -4.59 -36.73
CA LYS A 194 0.35 -4.61 -37.94
C LYS A 194 -0.70 -3.50 -37.96
N ALA A 195 -0.91 -2.78 -36.85
CA ALA A 195 -1.86 -1.68 -36.80
C ALA A 195 -1.40 -0.57 -37.76
N VAL A 196 -2.31 -0.17 -38.67
CA VAL A 196 -2.06 0.93 -39.60
C VAL A 196 -1.95 2.24 -38.79
N PRO A 197 -0.92 3.07 -39.02
CA PRO A 197 -0.73 4.33 -38.30
C PRO A 197 -2.01 5.19 -38.31
N SER A 198 -2.37 5.72 -37.15
CA SER A 198 -3.70 6.31 -36.87
C SER A 198 -4.01 7.65 -37.58
N GLY A 199 -3.20 8.06 -38.56
CA GLY A 199 -3.50 9.20 -39.45
C GLY A 199 -4.71 8.99 -40.36
N ALA A 200 -5.31 7.79 -40.38
CA ALA A 200 -6.54 7.46 -41.10
C ALA A 200 -7.50 6.57 -40.29
N GLY A 201 -7.60 6.76 -38.96
CA GLY A 201 -8.60 6.06 -38.13
C GLY A 201 -8.17 4.71 -37.57
N GLY A 202 -6.93 4.63 -37.04
CA GLY A 202 -6.40 3.44 -36.39
C GLY A 202 -7.17 3.05 -35.12
N THR A 203 -7.62 1.79 -35.11
CA THR A 203 -8.28 1.05 -34.00
C THR A 203 -9.10 1.90 -33.04
N THR A 204 -10.29 2.33 -33.49
CA THR A 204 -11.38 2.56 -32.55
C THR A 204 -11.60 1.27 -31.77
N ILE A 205 -11.48 1.34 -30.44
CA ILE A 205 -12.15 0.38 -29.57
C ILE A 205 -13.59 0.34 -30.08
N LYS A 206 -14.05 -0.82 -30.57
CA LYS A 206 -15.44 -0.98 -31.00
C LYS A 206 -16.32 -0.50 -29.85
N ALA A 207 -17.04 0.60 -30.05
CA ALA A 207 -18.12 0.97 -29.14
C ALA A 207 -19.11 -0.20 -29.14
N GLU A 208 -19.37 -0.76 -27.96
CA GLU A 208 -20.38 -1.79 -27.81
C GLU A 208 -21.74 -1.20 -28.23
N SER A 209 -22.33 -1.78 -29.28
CA SER A 209 -23.69 -1.45 -29.69
C SER A 209 -24.66 -2.18 -28.77
N ALA A 210 -25.24 -1.47 -27.81
CA ALA A 210 -26.43 -1.91 -27.10
C ALA A 210 -27.62 -1.93 -28.09
N GLY A 211 -27.79 -3.05 -28.79
CA GLY A 211 -28.92 -3.31 -29.66
C GLY A 211 -30.16 -3.62 -28.83
N GLY A 212 -30.99 -2.61 -28.60
CA GLY A 212 -32.34 -2.79 -28.08
C GLY A 212 -33.23 -3.54 -29.09
N LYS A 213 -33.95 -4.54 -28.58
CA LYS A 213 -35.23 -4.98 -29.12
C LYS A 213 -36.29 -4.69 -28.08
#